data_AF-A0A7C3SWS1-F1
#
_entry.id   AF-A0A7C3SWS1-F1
#
_cell.length_a   1.000
_cell.length_b   1.000
_cell.length_c   1.000
_cell.angle_alpha   90.00
_cell.angle_beta   90.00
_cell.angle_gamma   90.00
#
_symmetry.space_group_name_H-M   'P 1'
#
loop_
_entity.id
_entity.type
_entity.pdbx_description
1 polymer ?
#
loop_
_entity_poly.entity_id
_entity_poly.type
_entity_poly.pdbx_seq_one_letter_code
_entity_poly.pdbx_strand_id
1 'polypeptide(L)'
;MKIAITSDIHLGDSESRLDPNCSGYNKGDLFYKFVDLLYNHSPRGPVDYLILNGDILDFSINSFANSCNIAKKFFQEIKKKGQSIVKQIIYIPGNHDKHIWDAVEWEVNVIRKLEKHKDTRAFKRTQPGIIDLSTNSKDKNLLLPRVSYVEGENRYGDLFLEGLFESEDNKLPINIVYPNLYIKVNNCIYIITHGHMFDTPWVLLSELLEGWRNIECGEIQHFEEYNYPLTSMICTGVGQGGDVSDLLYNY
;
A
#
# COMPACT_ATOMS: atom_id res chain seq x y z
N MET A 1 -19.15 8.05 6.60
CA MET A 1 -18.03 7.38 5.91
C MET A 1 -18.03 5.92 6.30
N LYS A 2 -17.76 5.02 5.37
CA LYS A 2 -17.54 3.59 5.58
C LYS A 2 -16.14 3.23 5.13
N ILE A 3 -15.40 2.56 6.01
CA ILE A 3 -14.02 2.15 5.77
C ILE A 3 -13.96 0.64 6.02
N ALA A 4 -13.39 -0.10 5.08
CA ALA A 4 -12.97 -1.49 5.27
C ALA A 4 -11.45 -1.51 5.33
N ILE A 5 -10.87 -2.29 6.25
CA ILE A 5 -9.41 -2.38 6.43
C ILE A 5 -9.04 -3.86 6.41
N THR A 6 -7.98 -4.20 5.68
CA THR A 6 -7.36 -5.51 5.66
C THR A 6 -5.84 -5.36 5.53
N SER A 7 -5.09 -6.39 5.89
CA SER A 7 -3.62 -6.45 5.88
C SER A 7 -3.18 -7.89 5.57
N ASP A 8 -1.89 -8.11 5.35
CA ASP A 8 -1.26 -9.44 5.29
C ASP A 8 -1.95 -10.38 4.28
N ILE A 9 -2.23 -9.87 3.07
CA ILE A 9 -2.82 -10.69 2.00
C ILE A 9 -1.73 -11.52 1.31
N HIS A 10 -0.50 -11.00 1.20
CA HIS A 10 0.66 -11.65 0.60
C HIS A 10 0.40 -12.22 -0.81
N LEU A 11 -0.25 -11.45 -1.70
CA LEU A 11 -0.48 -11.86 -3.09
C LEU A 11 0.87 -12.09 -3.79
N GLY A 12 1.13 -13.34 -4.18
CA GLY A 12 2.43 -13.77 -4.67
C GLY A 12 3.03 -14.92 -3.85
N ASP A 13 2.60 -15.08 -2.60
CA ASP A 13 2.87 -16.25 -1.78
C ASP A 13 1.93 -17.40 -2.16
N SER A 14 2.48 -18.60 -2.34
CA SER A 14 1.74 -19.84 -2.54
C SER A 14 0.79 -20.20 -1.40
N GLU A 15 1.06 -19.70 -0.19
CA GLU A 15 0.21 -19.89 0.99
C GLU A 15 -0.83 -18.78 1.19
N SER A 16 -0.82 -17.74 0.34
CA SER A 16 -1.87 -16.72 0.34
C SER A 16 -3.23 -17.35 0.07
N ARG A 17 -4.13 -17.20 1.06
CA ARG A 17 -5.50 -17.71 0.97
C ARG A 17 -6.45 -16.80 0.18
N LEU A 18 -6.00 -15.59 -0.10
CA LEU A 18 -6.74 -14.58 -0.84
C LEU A 18 -6.22 -14.40 -2.28
N ASP A 19 -5.24 -15.21 -2.71
CA ASP A 19 -4.88 -15.34 -4.12
C ASP A 19 -6.04 -15.99 -4.90
N PRO A 20 -6.63 -15.29 -5.90
CA PRO A 20 -7.71 -15.84 -6.71
C PRO A 20 -7.29 -17.03 -7.60
N ASN A 21 -5.99 -17.28 -7.77
CA ASN A 21 -5.45 -18.37 -8.61
C ASN A 21 -5.10 -19.64 -7.84
N CYS A 22 -5.12 -19.59 -6.51
CA CYS A 22 -4.59 -20.65 -5.69
C CYS A 22 -5.45 -21.91 -5.91
N SER A 23 -4.85 -23.00 -6.41
CA SER A 23 -5.55 -24.26 -6.73
C SER A 23 -5.24 -25.33 -5.69
N GLY A 24 -6.28 -25.87 -5.04
CA GLY A 24 -6.14 -26.87 -3.97
C GLY A 24 -7.34 -26.90 -3.00
N TYR A 25 -7.33 -27.84 -2.05
CA TYR A 25 -8.37 -27.96 -1.02
C TYR A 25 -8.40 -26.69 -0.15
N ASN A 26 -9.44 -25.86 -0.31
CA ASN A 26 -9.75 -24.58 0.38
C ASN A 26 -9.28 -23.25 -0.25
N LYS A 27 -8.82 -23.23 -1.52
CA LYS A 27 -8.13 -22.06 -2.09
C LYS A 27 -8.94 -21.40 -3.24
N GLY A 28 -9.15 -20.07 -3.17
CA GLY A 28 -10.03 -19.26 -4.03
C GLY A 28 -11.35 -18.80 -3.38
N ASP A 29 -12.04 -19.69 -2.64
CA ASP A 29 -13.32 -19.38 -1.99
C ASP A 29 -13.25 -18.26 -0.96
N LEU A 30 -12.12 -18.15 -0.24
CA LEU A 30 -11.94 -17.09 0.77
C LEU A 30 -11.85 -15.71 0.15
N PHE A 31 -11.24 -15.59 -1.04
CA PHE A 31 -11.23 -14.35 -1.79
C PHE A 31 -12.66 -13.93 -2.18
N TYR A 32 -13.44 -14.85 -2.77
CA TYR A 32 -14.82 -14.54 -3.14
C TYR A 32 -15.71 -14.27 -1.92
N LYS A 33 -15.51 -14.98 -0.80
CA LYS A 33 -16.16 -14.66 0.48
C LYS A 33 -15.77 -13.27 0.99
N PHE A 34 -14.51 -12.87 0.84
CA PHE A 34 -14.06 -11.52 1.19
C PHE A 34 -14.77 -10.46 0.33
N VAL A 35 -14.82 -10.65 -0.99
CA VAL A 35 -15.56 -9.76 -1.91
C VAL A 35 -17.05 -9.72 -1.56
N ASP A 36 -17.66 -10.86 -1.29
CA ASP A 36 -19.06 -10.94 -0.89
C ASP A 36 -19.31 -10.32 0.48
N LEU A 37 -18.36 -10.41 1.42
CA LEU A 37 -18.44 -9.70 2.71
C LEU A 37 -18.42 -8.19 2.48
N LEU A 38 -17.53 -7.68 1.62
CA LEU A 38 -17.52 -6.26 1.27
C LEU A 38 -18.84 -5.84 0.62
N TYR A 39 -19.41 -6.66 -0.28
CA TYR A 39 -20.70 -6.40 -0.92
C TYR A 39 -21.86 -6.41 0.09
N ASN A 40 -21.94 -7.45 0.92
CA ASN A 40 -23.02 -7.68 1.89
C ASN A 40 -22.98 -6.73 3.08
N HIS A 41 -21.83 -6.11 3.36
CA HIS A 41 -21.70 -5.00 4.32
C HIS A 41 -21.84 -3.61 3.64
N SER A 42 -22.10 -3.60 2.33
CA SER A 42 -22.42 -2.41 1.53
C SER A 42 -23.92 -2.21 1.15
N PRO A 43 -24.95 -2.76 1.85
CA PRO A 43 -26.35 -2.59 1.42
C PRO A 43 -26.84 -1.14 1.61
N ARG A 44 -26.08 -0.30 2.32
CA ARG A 44 -26.29 1.15 2.43
C ARG A 44 -25.37 1.93 1.47
N GLY A 45 -24.99 1.34 0.34
CA GLY A 45 -24.05 1.87 -0.66
C GLY A 45 -22.61 1.36 -0.51
N PRO A 46 -21.68 1.73 -1.39
CA PRO A 46 -20.29 1.29 -1.34
C PRO A 46 -19.54 1.76 -0.08
N VAL A 47 -18.47 1.06 0.28
CA VAL A 47 -17.44 1.60 1.19
C VAL A 47 -16.71 2.76 0.53
N ASP A 48 -16.43 3.80 1.29
CA ASP A 48 -15.74 4.99 0.79
C ASP A 48 -14.25 4.68 0.55
N TYR A 49 -13.64 3.94 1.48
CA TYR A 49 -12.26 3.47 1.38
C TYR A 49 -12.15 1.98 1.69
N LEU A 50 -11.50 1.24 0.80
CA LEU A 50 -10.85 -0.03 1.12
C LEU A 50 -9.37 0.27 1.42
N ILE A 51 -8.98 0.10 2.67
CA ILE A 51 -7.60 0.29 3.13
C ILE A 51 -6.90 -1.07 3.07
N LEU A 52 -5.86 -1.14 2.26
CA LEU A 52 -4.95 -2.26 2.14
C LEU A 52 -3.68 -1.89 2.94
N ASN A 53 -3.62 -2.36 4.19
CA ASN A 53 -2.67 -1.92 5.22
C ASN A 53 -1.49 -2.88 5.37
N GLY A 54 -0.57 -2.85 4.41
CA GLY A 54 0.68 -3.59 4.47
C GLY A 54 0.58 -5.03 3.99
N ASP A 55 1.69 -5.49 3.42
CA ASP A 55 1.95 -6.85 2.97
C ASP A 55 0.81 -7.43 2.13
N ILE A 56 0.38 -6.66 1.13
CA ILE A 56 -0.72 -7.02 0.25
C ILE A 56 -0.19 -7.75 -0.97
N LEU A 57 0.90 -7.25 -1.54
CA LEU A 57 1.71 -7.97 -2.52
C LEU A 57 2.93 -8.55 -1.81
N ASP A 58 3.40 -9.72 -2.23
CA ASP A 58 4.63 -10.26 -1.69
C ASP A 58 5.75 -10.14 -2.72
N PHE A 59 6.61 -9.14 -2.54
CA PHE A 59 7.83 -9.00 -3.32
C PHE A 59 9.05 -9.56 -2.58
N SER A 60 8.89 -10.07 -1.36
CA SER A 60 9.98 -10.62 -0.57
C SER A 60 10.25 -12.09 -0.81
N ILE A 61 9.33 -12.80 -1.45
CA ILE A 61 9.52 -14.22 -1.79
C ILE A 61 9.16 -14.53 -3.23
N ASN A 62 8.70 -13.52 -4.00
CA ASN A 62 8.27 -13.70 -5.38
C ASN A 62 8.69 -12.52 -6.25
N SER A 63 8.77 -12.75 -7.56
CA SER A 63 9.14 -11.72 -8.52
C SER A 63 8.05 -10.66 -8.65
N PHE A 64 8.46 -9.43 -8.93
CA PHE A 64 7.55 -8.32 -9.21
C PHE A 64 6.52 -8.67 -10.29
N ALA A 65 6.96 -9.33 -11.37
CA ALA A 65 6.09 -9.71 -12.48
C ALA A 65 5.01 -10.70 -12.04
N ASN A 66 5.37 -11.74 -11.29
CA ASN A 66 4.41 -12.75 -10.82
C ASN A 66 3.42 -12.16 -9.81
N SER A 67 3.91 -11.43 -8.80
CA SER A 67 3.05 -10.82 -7.78
C SER A 67 2.10 -9.79 -8.38
N CYS A 68 2.54 -8.98 -9.36
CA CYS A 68 1.65 -8.10 -10.11
C CYS A 68 0.62 -8.86 -10.97
N ASN A 69 1.00 -9.95 -11.62
CA ASN A 69 0.08 -10.77 -12.42
C ASN A 69 -1.02 -11.42 -11.56
N ILE A 70 -0.67 -11.86 -10.35
CA ILE A 70 -1.63 -12.37 -9.37
C ILE A 70 -2.52 -11.23 -8.86
N ALA A 71 -1.92 -10.12 -8.44
CA ALA A 71 -2.63 -8.95 -7.94
C ALA A 71 -3.62 -8.40 -8.98
N LYS A 72 -3.25 -8.38 -10.26
CA LYS A 72 -4.12 -7.94 -11.35
C LYS A 72 -5.50 -8.60 -11.27
N LYS A 73 -5.56 -9.91 -11.07
CA LYS A 73 -6.84 -10.63 -10.93
C LYS A 73 -7.60 -10.20 -9.67
N PHE A 74 -6.91 -10.06 -8.54
CA PHE A 74 -7.52 -9.59 -7.29
C PHE A 74 -8.19 -8.20 -7.45
N PHE A 75 -7.45 -7.23 -8.00
CA PHE A 75 -7.96 -5.87 -8.21
C PHE A 75 -9.09 -5.83 -9.26
N GLN A 76 -8.97 -6.62 -10.32
CA GLN A 76 -10.02 -6.78 -11.33
C GLN A 76 -11.31 -7.36 -10.72
N GLU A 77 -11.22 -8.40 -9.89
CA GLU A 77 -12.39 -9.02 -9.26
C GLU A 77 -13.08 -8.09 -8.25
N ILE A 78 -12.32 -7.35 -7.44
CA ILE A 78 -12.88 -6.27 -6.58
C ILE A 78 -13.67 -5.28 -7.43
N LYS A 79 -13.17 -4.95 -8.62
CA LYS A 79 -13.81 -4.03 -9.54
C LYS A 79 -14.95 -4.64 -10.37
N LYS A 80 -15.00 -5.95 -10.62
CA LYS A 80 -16.10 -6.59 -11.39
C LYS A 80 -17.48 -6.36 -10.76
N LYS A 81 -17.55 -6.26 -9.44
CA LYS A 81 -18.77 -5.85 -8.73
C LYS A 81 -19.03 -4.33 -8.78
N GLY A 82 -18.15 -3.57 -9.43
CA GLY A 82 -18.26 -2.15 -9.75
C GLY A 82 -17.93 -1.22 -8.59
N GLN A 83 -18.14 0.09 -8.81
CA GLN A 83 -18.20 1.10 -7.74
C GLN A 83 -19.34 0.85 -6.73
N SER A 84 -20.10 -0.24 -6.88
CA SER A 84 -21.15 -0.62 -5.94
C SER A 84 -20.59 -1.13 -4.61
N ILE A 85 -19.33 -1.60 -4.58
CA ILE A 85 -18.66 -2.07 -3.36
C ILE A 85 -17.68 -1.06 -2.80
N VAL A 86 -16.76 -0.53 -3.62
CA VAL A 86 -15.66 0.32 -3.16
C VAL A 86 -15.57 1.57 -4.05
N LYS A 87 -15.46 2.76 -3.44
CA LYS A 87 -15.22 4.01 -4.18
C LYS A 87 -13.75 4.24 -4.51
N GLN A 88 -12.87 4.05 -3.52
CA GLN A 88 -11.43 4.28 -3.65
C GLN A 88 -10.65 3.30 -2.78
N ILE A 89 -9.40 3.06 -3.16
CA ILE A 89 -8.44 2.26 -2.40
C ILE A 89 -7.42 3.18 -1.76
N ILE A 90 -7.06 2.91 -0.50
CA ILE A 90 -5.87 3.47 0.14
C ILE A 90 -4.90 2.31 0.33
N TYR A 91 -3.75 2.37 -0.33
CA TYR A 91 -2.70 1.38 -0.22
C TYR A 91 -1.61 1.91 0.72
N ILE A 92 -1.32 1.17 1.78
CA ILE A 92 -0.24 1.45 2.72
C ILE A 92 0.79 0.33 2.57
N PRO A 93 1.96 0.55 1.98
CA PRO A 93 2.97 -0.49 1.88
C PRO A 93 3.52 -0.91 3.25
N GLY A 94 3.65 -2.22 3.43
CA GLY A 94 4.34 -2.88 4.54
C GLY A 94 5.80 -3.12 4.18
N ASN A 95 6.42 -4.10 4.83
CA ASN A 95 7.80 -4.48 4.54
C ASN A 95 7.89 -5.38 3.30
N HIS A 96 6.91 -6.27 3.05
CA HIS A 96 6.94 -7.20 1.91
C HIS A 96 6.70 -6.53 0.56
N ASP A 97 5.94 -5.44 0.52
CA ASP A 97 5.61 -4.67 -0.67
C ASP A 97 6.14 -3.23 -0.63
N LYS A 98 7.14 -2.96 0.23
CA LYS A 98 7.74 -1.62 0.37
C LYS A 98 8.16 -1.01 -0.97
N HIS A 99 8.61 -1.82 -1.92
CA HIS A 99 9.02 -1.37 -3.25
C HIS A 99 7.90 -0.65 -4.04
N ILE A 100 6.63 -0.81 -3.68
CA ILE A 100 5.54 0.01 -4.23
C ILE A 100 5.79 1.48 -3.92
N TRP A 101 6.16 1.79 -2.67
CA TRP A 101 6.47 3.16 -2.29
C TRP A 101 7.68 3.71 -3.05
N ASP A 102 8.73 2.90 -3.17
CA ASP A 102 9.92 3.28 -3.92
C ASP A 102 9.59 3.55 -5.40
N ALA A 103 8.74 2.71 -6.01
CA ALA A 103 8.26 2.90 -7.37
C ALA A 103 7.43 4.19 -7.54
N VAL A 104 6.58 4.54 -6.56
CA VAL A 104 5.86 5.82 -6.55
C VAL A 104 6.83 7.00 -6.48
N GLU A 105 7.84 6.92 -5.63
CA GLU A 105 8.87 7.95 -5.49
C GLU A 105 9.62 8.15 -6.83
N TRP A 106 10.03 7.07 -7.48
CA TRP A 106 10.62 7.12 -8.82
C TRP A 106 9.68 7.72 -9.86
N GLU A 107 8.44 7.23 -9.94
CA GLU A 107 7.44 7.67 -10.90
C GLU A 107 7.19 9.19 -10.76
N VAL A 108 6.89 9.65 -9.55
CA VAL A 108 6.39 11.00 -9.28
C VAL A 108 7.52 12.02 -9.19
N ASN A 109 8.68 11.67 -8.64
CA ASN A 109 9.76 12.61 -8.39
C ASN A 109 10.82 12.62 -9.50
N VAL A 110 10.93 11.56 -10.29
CA VAL A 110 11.91 11.46 -11.38
C VAL A 110 11.24 11.31 -12.73
N ILE A 111 10.57 10.19 -13.00
CA ILE A 111 10.12 9.80 -14.35
C ILE A 111 9.18 10.86 -14.94
N ARG A 112 8.06 11.17 -14.26
CA ARG A 112 7.07 12.16 -14.73
C ARG A 112 7.64 13.58 -14.84
N LYS A 113 8.69 13.91 -14.09
CA LYS A 113 9.37 15.21 -14.19
C LYS A 113 10.20 15.29 -15.46
N LEU A 114 11.00 14.25 -15.71
CA LEU A 114 11.81 14.14 -16.91
C LEU A 114 10.95 14.07 -18.18
N GLU A 115 9.84 13.33 -18.19
CA GLU A 115 8.87 13.28 -19.30
C GLU A 115 8.29 14.66 -19.64
N LYS A 116 8.17 15.54 -18.64
CA LYS A 116 7.68 16.91 -18.80
C LYS A 116 8.81 17.93 -18.97
N HIS A 117 10.06 17.47 -19.14
CA HIS A 117 11.27 18.29 -19.22
C HIS A 117 11.43 19.27 -18.04
N LYS A 118 11.10 18.81 -16.83
CA LYS A 118 11.23 19.57 -15.57
C LYS A 118 12.33 18.95 -14.69
N ASP A 119 12.86 19.75 -13.78
CA ASP A 119 13.79 19.27 -12.76
C ASP A 119 13.16 18.18 -11.88
N THR A 120 13.98 17.19 -11.55
CA THR A 120 13.60 16.11 -10.62
C THR A 120 13.48 16.65 -9.20
N ARG A 121 12.84 15.87 -8.33
CA ARG A 121 12.72 16.17 -6.91
C ARG A 121 13.45 15.12 -6.09
N ALA A 122 13.94 15.53 -4.92
CA ALA A 122 14.40 14.59 -3.91
C ALA A 122 13.25 13.67 -3.47
N PHE A 123 13.61 12.48 -3.02
CA PHE A 123 12.63 11.54 -2.48
C PHE A 123 12.07 12.03 -1.15
N LYS A 124 10.76 11.90 -0.96
CA LYS A 124 10.08 12.30 0.28
C LYS A 124 10.28 11.29 1.40
N ARG A 125 10.55 10.02 1.06
CA ARG A 125 10.69 8.85 1.95
C ARG A 125 9.43 8.45 2.71
N THR A 126 8.57 9.40 3.04
CA THR A 126 7.26 9.17 3.65
C THR A 126 6.24 10.15 3.06
N GLN A 127 5.00 9.72 3.02
CA GLN A 127 3.84 10.52 2.66
C GLN A 127 2.65 10.05 3.50
N PRO A 128 2.45 10.60 4.71
CA PRO A 128 1.33 10.21 5.54
C PRO A 128 0.01 10.64 4.91
N GLY A 129 -1.03 9.86 5.16
CA GLY A 129 -2.41 10.18 4.79
C GLY A 129 -3.19 10.64 6.00
N ILE A 130 -4.16 11.53 5.80
CA ILE A 130 -5.03 12.03 6.87
C ILE A 130 -6.48 11.94 6.43
N ILE A 131 -7.34 11.32 7.24
CA ILE A 131 -8.79 11.41 7.11
C ILE A 131 -9.30 12.14 8.35
N ASP A 132 -9.85 13.34 8.16
CA ASP A 132 -10.46 14.10 9.25
C ASP A 132 -11.98 13.93 9.27
N LEU A 133 -12.47 13.14 10.23
CA LEU A 133 -13.89 12.91 10.50
C LEU A 133 -14.45 13.84 11.58
N SER A 134 -13.61 14.66 12.22
CA SER A 134 -13.99 15.59 13.30
C SER A 134 -14.76 16.81 12.77
N THR A 135 -14.60 17.14 11.49
CA THR A 135 -15.31 18.26 10.87
C THR A 135 -16.61 17.78 10.22
N ASN A 136 -17.68 18.59 10.37
CA ASN A 136 -18.92 18.44 9.57
C ASN A 136 -18.72 18.88 8.11
N SER A 137 -17.47 18.96 7.63
CA SER A 137 -17.18 19.31 6.25
C SER A 137 -17.86 18.28 5.33
N LYS A 138 -18.39 18.75 4.21
CA LYS A 138 -18.91 17.89 3.15
C LYS A 138 -17.78 17.11 2.46
N ASP A 139 -16.53 17.50 2.68
CA ASP A 139 -15.31 16.94 2.10
C ASP A 139 -14.57 16.09 3.14
N LYS A 140 -15.23 15.03 3.63
CA LYS A 140 -14.59 13.98 4.46
C LYS A 140 -13.72 13.10 3.57
N ASN A 141 -12.71 13.68 2.93
CA ASN A 141 -11.85 12.99 1.99
C ASN A 141 -10.48 12.76 2.59
N LEU A 142 -9.77 11.78 2.05
CA LEU A 142 -8.34 11.60 2.26
C LEU A 142 -7.61 12.90 1.88
N LEU A 143 -6.72 13.34 2.75
CA LEU A 143 -5.75 14.41 2.53
C LEU A 143 -4.35 13.80 2.47
N LEU A 144 -3.62 14.11 1.40
CA LEU A 144 -2.19 13.84 1.27
C LEU A 144 -1.45 15.19 1.32
N PRO A 145 -0.86 15.56 2.47
CA PRO A 145 -0.19 16.85 2.62
C PRO A 145 0.91 17.02 1.56
N ARG A 146 0.96 18.20 0.92
CA ARG A 146 1.96 18.52 -0.13
C ARG A 146 1.91 17.57 -1.35
N VAL A 147 0.73 17.01 -1.63
CA VAL A 147 0.41 16.31 -2.87
C VAL A 147 -0.72 17.07 -3.55
N SER A 148 -0.57 17.30 -4.85
CA SER A 148 -1.61 17.90 -5.68
C SER A 148 -2.52 16.82 -6.25
N TYR A 149 -3.79 17.16 -6.48
CA TYR A 149 -4.69 16.30 -7.25
C TYR A 149 -4.22 16.15 -8.70
N VAL A 150 -4.75 15.12 -9.35
CA VAL A 150 -4.62 14.94 -10.81
C VAL A 150 -5.23 16.15 -11.50
N GLU A 151 -4.57 16.66 -12.54
CA GLU A 151 -4.99 17.87 -13.24
C GLU A 151 -6.40 17.71 -13.81
N GLY A 152 -7.32 18.60 -13.39
CA GLY A 152 -8.72 18.55 -13.79
C GLY A 152 -9.60 17.59 -12.99
N GLU A 153 -9.06 16.90 -11.98
CA GLU A 153 -9.81 15.93 -11.18
C GLU A 153 -9.85 16.29 -9.68
N ASN A 154 -10.83 15.75 -8.95
CA ASN A 154 -10.95 15.88 -7.48
C ASN A 154 -10.50 14.59 -6.77
N ARG A 155 -9.34 14.07 -7.17
CA ARG A 155 -8.72 12.88 -6.56
C ARG A 155 -7.20 12.92 -6.66
N TYR A 156 -6.54 12.18 -5.77
CA TYR A 156 -5.17 11.73 -6.02
C TYR A 156 -5.20 10.44 -6.85
N GLY A 157 -4.03 9.97 -7.25
CA GLY A 157 -3.87 8.75 -8.04
C GLY A 157 -3.26 9.06 -9.39
N ASP A 158 -3.71 8.34 -10.41
CA ASP A 158 -3.03 8.23 -11.70
C ASP A 158 -1.58 7.79 -11.46
N LEU A 159 -1.40 6.67 -10.76
CA LEU A 159 -0.08 6.07 -10.49
C LEU A 159 0.01 4.73 -11.23
N PHE A 160 1.23 4.22 -11.40
CA PHE A 160 1.49 2.96 -12.12
C PHE A 160 0.62 1.79 -11.59
N LEU A 161 0.29 1.79 -10.31
CA LEU A 161 -0.49 0.73 -9.65
C LEU A 161 -1.95 0.67 -10.16
N GLU A 162 -2.49 1.76 -10.71
CA GLU A 162 -3.79 1.74 -11.40
C GLU A 162 -3.75 0.90 -12.69
N GLY A 163 -2.56 0.59 -13.22
CA GLY A 163 -2.36 -0.38 -14.30
C GLY A 163 -2.68 -1.83 -13.94
N LEU A 164 -2.98 -2.13 -12.67
CA LEU A 164 -3.52 -3.43 -12.25
C LEU A 164 -4.99 -3.64 -12.70
N PHE A 165 -5.68 -2.61 -13.19
CA PHE A 165 -7.02 -2.73 -13.78
C PHE A 165 -6.94 -3.02 -15.30
N GLU A 166 -8.01 -3.56 -15.90
CA GLU A 166 -8.02 -3.97 -17.32
C GLU A 166 -8.01 -2.80 -18.31
N SER A 167 -8.62 -1.68 -17.95
CA SER A 167 -8.77 -0.52 -18.83
C SER A 167 -8.93 0.78 -18.06
N GLU A 168 -8.64 1.89 -18.73
CA GLU A 168 -8.79 3.26 -18.22
C GLU A 168 -10.23 3.55 -17.76
N ASP A 169 -11.22 3.08 -18.52
CA ASP A 169 -12.65 3.26 -18.19
C ASP A 169 -13.09 2.45 -16.97
N ASN A 170 -12.25 1.52 -16.50
CA ASN A 170 -12.57 0.57 -15.45
C ASN A 170 -11.59 0.60 -14.27
N LYS A 171 -10.80 1.67 -14.09
CA LYS A 171 -9.91 1.80 -12.91
C LYS A 171 -10.65 2.31 -11.67
N LEU A 172 -10.17 1.92 -10.49
CA LEU A 172 -10.49 2.61 -9.22
C LEU A 172 -9.31 3.50 -8.85
N PRO A 173 -9.54 4.69 -8.28
CA PRO A 173 -8.47 5.48 -7.70
C PRO A 173 -7.73 4.67 -6.63
N ILE A 174 -6.41 4.55 -6.79
CA ILE A 174 -5.54 3.99 -5.76
C ILE A 174 -4.68 5.12 -5.21
N ASN A 175 -4.91 5.46 -3.95
CA ASN A 175 -4.13 6.45 -3.23
C ASN A 175 -3.05 5.73 -2.43
N ILE A 176 -1.80 6.13 -2.56
CA ILE A 176 -0.69 5.51 -1.84
C ILE A 176 -0.27 6.41 -0.68
N VAL A 177 -0.22 5.82 0.52
CA VAL A 177 0.15 6.45 1.79
C VAL A 177 1.29 5.65 2.40
N TYR A 178 2.28 6.31 3.00
CA TYR A 178 3.36 5.60 3.67
C TYR A 178 4.02 6.45 4.78
N PRO A 179 4.39 5.88 5.94
CA PRO A 179 4.07 4.53 6.39
C PRO A 179 2.68 4.43 7.04
N ASN A 180 2.04 5.56 7.37
CA ASN A 180 0.87 5.59 8.24
C ASN A 180 -0.28 6.42 7.65
N LEU A 181 -1.50 5.96 7.90
CA LEU A 181 -2.73 6.73 7.71
C LEU A 181 -3.28 7.15 9.09
N TYR A 182 -3.55 8.44 9.24
CA TYR A 182 -4.12 9.02 10.45
C TYR A 182 -5.61 9.27 10.24
N ILE A 183 -6.45 8.73 11.13
CA ILE A 183 -7.90 8.97 11.12
C ILE A 183 -8.24 9.77 12.37
N LYS A 184 -8.61 11.03 12.18
CA LYS A 184 -9.02 11.92 13.27
C LYS A 184 -10.53 11.84 13.46
N VAL A 185 -10.97 11.51 14.68
CA VAL A 185 -12.38 11.44 15.06
C VAL A 185 -12.57 12.25 16.33
N ASN A 186 -13.29 13.37 16.26
CA ASN A 186 -13.40 14.34 17.35
C ASN A 186 -11.99 14.75 17.87
N ASN A 187 -11.70 14.47 19.15
CA ASN A 187 -10.41 14.76 19.79
C ASN A 187 -9.46 13.55 19.80
N CYS A 188 -9.81 12.45 19.14
CA CYS A 188 -8.98 11.24 19.06
C CYS A 188 -8.30 11.13 17.69
N ILE A 189 -7.08 10.62 17.68
CA ILE A 189 -6.34 10.25 16.47
C ILE A 189 -6.10 8.75 16.51
N TYR A 190 -6.59 8.05 15.51
CA TYR A 190 -6.30 6.64 15.26
C TYR A 190 -5.20 6.56 14.21
N ILE A 191 -4.21 5.71 14.44
CA ILE A 191 -3.11 5.46 13.50
C ILE A 191 -3.35 4.08 12.89
N ILE A 192 -3.49 4.03 11.58
CA ILE A 192 -3.46 2.80 10.80
C ILE A 192 -2.04 2.65 10.27
N THR A 193 -1.38 1.59 10.69
CA THR A 193 0.02 1.28 10.40
C THR A 193 0.16 -0.21 10.21
N HIS A 194 1.09 -0.63 9.33
CA HIS A 194 1.48 -2.04 9.22
C HIS A 194 2.21 -2.53 10.47
N GLY A 195 2.97 -1.63 11.11
CA GLY A 195 3.69 -1.94 12.34
C GLY A 195 5.18 -2.24 12.15
N HIS A 196 5.67 -2.42 10.93
CA HIS A 196 7.09 -2.72 10.70
C HIS A 196 8.02 -1.63 11.24
N MET A 197 7.61 -0.36 11.25
CA MET A 197 8.37 0.73 11.87
C MET A 197 8.40 0.67 13.43
N PHE A 198 7.80 -0.35 14.05
CA PHE A 198 7.77 -0.55 15.50
C PHE A 198 8.31 -1.93 15.92
N ASP A 199 8.84 -2.71 14.97
CA ASP A 199 9.33 -4.06 15.23
C ASP A 199 10.82 -4.16 14.94
N THR A 200 11.56 -4.70 15.92
CA THR A 200 13.02 -4.69 16.00
C THR A 200 13.73 -5.16 14.72
N PRO A 201 13.32 -6.25 14.03
CA PRO A 201 13.98 -6.69 12.80
C PRO A 201 14.03 -5.61 11.71
N TRP A 202 12.99 -4.77 11.64
CA TRP A 202 12.85 -3.73 10.63
C TRP A 202 13.42 -2.38 11.07
N VAL A 203 13.75 -2.23 12.36
CA VAL A 203 14.32 -1.00 12.92
C VAL A 203 15.72 -1.19 13.50
N LEU A 204 16.34 -2.35 13.22
CA LEU A 204 17.60 -2.78 13.81
C LEU A 204 18.75 -1.79 13.58
N LEU A 205 18.85 -1.17 12.41
CA LEU A 205 19.89 -0.17 12.17
C LEU A 205 19.72 1.06 13.07
N SER A 206 18.48 1.52 13.25
CA SER A 206 18.20 2.61 14.18
C SER A 206 18.52 2.22 15.62
N GLU A 207 18.20 0.98 16.05
CA GLU A 207 18.55 0.49 17.38
C GLU A 207 20.07 0.44 17.61
N LEU A 208 20.82 -0.12 16.64
CA LEU A 208 22.27 -0.29 16.72
C LEU A 208 23.05 1.02 16.69
N LEU A 209 22.58 1.99 15.89
CA LEU A 209 23.25 3.28 15.72
C LEU A 209 22.84 4.32 16.79
N GLU A 210 22.07 3.91 17.79
CA GLU A 210 21.38 4.81 18.73
C GLU A 210 20.56 5.90 18.03
N GLY A 211 20.21 5.68 16.76
CA GLY A 211 19.57 6.65 15.88
C GLY A 211 18.21 7.10 16.38
N TRP A 212 17.57 6.33 17.27
CA TRP A 212 16.30 6.63 17.92
C TRP A 212 16.38 7.66 19.05
N ARG A 213 17.56 7.88 19.66
CA ARG A 213 17.68 8.74 20.86
C ARG A 213 17.41 10.23 20.60
N ASN A 214 17.44 10.64 19.33
CA ASN A 214 17.26 12.04 18.92
C ASN A 214 16.11 12.24 17.91
N ILE A 215 15.26 11.24 17.67
CA ILE A 215 14.17 11.37 16.69
C ILE A 215 13.04 12.15 17.32
N GLU A 216 12.88 13.41 16.91
CA GLU A 216 11.75 14.22 17.33
C GLU A 216 10.44 13.75 16.67
N CYS A 217 9.32 14.05 17.32
CA CYS A 217 7.99 13.77 16.80
C CYS A 217 7.75 14.61 15.52
N GLY A 218 8.10 14.06 14.36
CA GLY A 218 8.16 14.76 13.08
C GLY A 218 9.19 14.19 12.11
N GLU A 219 10.11 13.36 12.61
CA GLU A 219 11.25 12.85 11.86
C GLU A 219 11.09 11.39 11.40
N ILE A 220 9.85 10.92 11.20
CA ILE A 220 9.58 9.57 10.69
C ILE A 220 10.27 9.30 9.35
N GLN A 221 10.52 10.36 8.56
CA GLN A 221 11.37 10.29 7.37
C GLN A 221 12.79 9.82 7.69
N HIS A 222 13.47 10.43 8.67
CA HIS A 222 14.83 10.02 9.02
C HIS A 222 14.85 8.58 9.52
N PHE A 223 13.87 8.22 10.35
CA PHE A 223 13.73 6.85 10.84
C PHE A 223 13.59 5.82 9.69
N GLU A 224 12.81 6.17 8.67
CA GLU A 224 12.69 5.36 7.46
C GLU A 224 14.03 5.29 6.70
N GLU A 225 14.72 6.41 6.53
CA GLU A 225 16.01 6.49 5.83
C GLU A 225 17.09 5.63 6.47
N TYR A 226 17.17 5.59 7.81
CA TYR A 226 18.13 4.75 8.53
C TYR A 226 17.91 3.27 8.31
N ASN A 227 16.64 2.84 8.31
CA ASN A 227 16.30 1.42 8.25
C ASN A 227 16.11 0.92 6.82
N TYR A 228 15.86 1.83 5.87
CA TYR A 228 15.63 1.53 4.45
C TYR A 228 16.62 0.50 3.88
N PRO A 229 17.95 0.65 4.04
CA PRO A 229 18.89 -0.28 3.39
C PRO A 229 18.73 -1.72 3.91
N LEU A 230 18.52 -1.88 5.22
CA LEU A 230 18.38 -3.21 5.82
C LEU A 230 17.03 -3.83 5.44
N THR A 231 15.93 -3.08 5.53
CA THR A 231 14.60 -3.56 5.14
C THR A 231 14.60 -3.97 3.67
N SER A 232 15.13 -3.14 2.77
CA SER A 232 15.23 -3.48 1.36
C SER A 232 16.13 -4.67 1.09
N MET A 233 17.22 -4.84 1.85
CA MET A 233 18.08 -6.03 1.74
C MET A 233 17.35 -7.30 2.17
N ILE A 234 16.70 -7.30 3.33
CA ILE A 234 16.02 -8.49 3.89
C ILE A 234 14.81 -8.87 3.04
N CYS A 235 13.92 -7.91 2.77
CA CYS A 235 12.69 -8.17 2.05
C CYS A 235 12.99 -8.45 0.58
N THR A 236 13.50 -7.46 -0.16
CA THR A 236 13.56 -7.62 -1.62
C THR A 236 14.90 -8.14 -2.12
N GLY A 237 16.01 -7.70 -1.54
CA GLY A 237 17.36 -8.06 -2.01
C GLY A 237 17.63 -9.56 -1.89
N VAL A 238 17.39 -10.09 -0.69
CA VAL A 238 17.48 -11.52 -0.41
C VAL A 238 16.32 -12.26 -1.07
N GLY A 239 15.10 -11.74 -0.97
CA GLY A 239 13.89 -12.33 -1.54
C GLY A 239 13.94 -12.60 -3.04
N GLN A 240 14.53 -11.67 -3.79
CA GLN A 240 14.64 -11.74 -5.25
C GLN A 240 16.08 -12.05 -5.71
N GLY A 241 16.93 -12.56 -4.82
CA GLY A 241 18.33 -12.85 -5.07
C GLY A 241 18.58 -14.09 -5.94
N GLY A 242 17.55 -14.73 -6.51
CA GLY A 242 17.67 -15.96 -7.29
C GLY A 242 18.11 -17.12 -6.40
N ASP A 243 19.22 -17.78 -6.75
CA ASP A 243 19.78 -18.91 -5.98
C ASP A 243 20.04 -18.55 -4.49
N VAL A 244 20.30 -17.27 -4.17
CA VAL A 244 20.46 -16.79 -2.79
C VAL A 244 19.14 -16.89 -2.02
N SER A 245 18.01 -16.57 -2.67
CA SER A 245 16.68 -16.73 -2.08
C SER A 245 16.43 -18.20 -1.72
N ASP A 246 16.74 -19.10 -2.64
CA ASP A 246 16.53 -20.54 -2.44
C ASP A 246 17.35 -21.07 -1.26
N LEU A 247 18.58 -20.60 -1.10
CA LEU A 247 19.42 -20.97 0.02
C LEU A 247 18.92 -20.43 1.36
N LEU A 248 18.23 -19.29 1.40
CA LEU A 248 17.79 -18.68 2.67
C LEU A 248 16.38 -19.07 3.08
N TYR A 249 15.49 -19.40 2.13
CA TYR A 249 14.08 -19.67 2.40
C TYR A 249 13.65 -21.15 2.29
N ASN A 250 14.46 -22.05 1.68
CA ASN A 250 14.09 -23.47 1.52
C ASN A 250 14.78 -24.43 2.52
N TYR A 251 15.04 -23.99 3.76
CA TYR A 251 15.52 -24.85 4.85
C TYR A 251 14.40 -25.28 5.80
#